data_AF-L9VG32-F1
#
_entry.id   AF-L9VG32-F1
#
_cell.length_a   1.000
_cell.length_b   1.000
_cell.length_c   1.000
_cell.angle_alpha   90.00
_cell.angle_beta   90.00
_cell.angle_gamma   90.00
#
_symmetry.space_group_name_H-M   'P 1'
#
loop_
_entity.id
_entity.type
_entity.pdbx_description
1 polymer ?
#
loop_
_entity_poly.entity_id
_entity_poly.type
_entity_poly.pdbx_seq_one_letter_code
_entity_poly.pdbx_strand_id
1 'polypeptide(L)'
;MDQKHTPIDAISHRLRPLLTTLADGGEKVLGERPTMEHVLLVLFLITGVYMYLGASEFAPAAQRFPQLMAGATVVFSVLLLARNYLTVVGPLAGALLGGYFAYVGGSAFVDTGDGLFYLISGAVLFVVAVVFRERFGAAVESFVAEPVQVMGGDDSQPKQADEDADTTLEEEPETDADSIEERTADESESETDEEAESEDEGSAAMYVYEIDDPRGPIVTGALCTVYMLLTFSIGMLYATPIFVALWTLWVRMDVLKAVAMVVLSFMISQAFYDFVERDVARGWLTGWQPPTPADLLSVSPHTNLFPHTIELLQWGVLLG
;
A
#
# COMPACT_ATOMS: atom_id res chain seq x y z
N MET A 1 41.63 25.99 -18.82
CA MET A 1 40.17 25.79 -18.90
C MET A 1 39.65 25.97 -17.48
N ASP A 2 39.07 27.14 -17.19
CA ASP A 2 38.48 27.44 -15.87
C ASP A 2 37.17 26.65 -15.71
N GLN A 3 37.12 25.76 -14.73
CA GLN A 3 35.87 25.15 -14.29
C GLN A 3 35.02 26.24 -13.62
N LYS A 4 33.96 26.67 -14.31
CA LYS A 4 32.96 27.55 -13.71
C LYS A 4 32.26 26.79 -12.59
N HIS A 5 32.58 27.11 -11.34
CA HIS A 5 31.82 26.66 -10.19
C HIS A 5 30.35 27.05 -10.37
N THR A 6 29.47 26.05 -10.37
CA THR A 6 28.05 26.31 -10.47
C THR A 6 27.53 26.79 -9.11
N PRO A 7 26.50 27.66 -9.05
CA PRO A 7 25.90 28.07 -7.79
C PRO A 7 25.37 26.89 -6.95
N ILE A 8 25.13 25.73 -7.58
CA ILE A 8 24.75 24.47 -6.93
C ILE A 8 25.89 23.91 -6.06
N ASP A 9 27.15 24.04 -6.50
CA ASP A 9 28.32 23.55 -5.73
C ASP A 9 28.52 24.33 -4.42
N ALA A 10 28.19 25.62 -4.43
CA ALA A 10 28.26 26.46 -3.23
C ALA A 10 27.20 26.06 -2.18
N ILE A 11 26.02 25.65 -2.63
CA ILE A 11 24.93 25.19 -1.76
C ILE A 11 25.27 23.80 -1.19
N SER A 12 25.76 22.87 -2.03
CA SER A 12 26.12 21.53 -1.59
C SER A 12 27.24 21.55 -0.53
N HIS A 13 28.22 22.45 -0.67
CA HIS A 13 29.30 22.61 0.30
C HIS A 13 28.81 23.16 1.65
N ARG A 14 27.77 24.02 1.67
CA ARG A 14 27.17 24.51 2.93
C ARG A 14 26.30 23.46 3.60
N LEU A 15 25.66 22.58 2.82
CA LEU A 15 24.78 21.54 3.35
C LEU A 15 25.56 20.35 3.89
N ARG A 16 26.74 20.01 3.34
CA ARG A 16 27.58 18.89 3.80
C ARG A 16 27.78 18.80 5.32
N PRO A 17 28.25 19.84 6.03
CA PRO A 17 28.48 19.74 7.48
C PRO A 17 27.17 19.57 8.28
N LEU A 18 26.06 20.14 7.80
CA LEU A 18 24.75 19.92 8.40
C LEU A 18 24.28 18.48 8.20
N LEU A 19 24.44 17.95 6.98
CA LEU A 19 24.09 16.58 6.64
C LEU A 19 24.92 15.57 7.44
N THR A 20 26.23 15.80 7.62
CA THR A 20 27.06 14.90 8.44
C THR A 20 26.68 14.97 9.92
N THR A 21 26.40 16.16 10.46
CA THR A 21 25.96 16.29 11.87
C THR A 21 24.60 15.63 12.10
N LEU A 22 23.69 15.76 11.14
CA LEU A 22 22.40 15.05 11.14
C LEU A 22 22.58 13.53 11.02
N ALA A 23 23.52 13.08 10.17
CA ALA A 23 23.81 11.66 10.00
C ALA A 23 24.40 11.05 11.28
N ASP A 24 25.40 11.71 11.90
CA ASP A 24 26.04 11.25 13.13
C ASP A 24 25.06 11.26 14.32
N GLY A 25 24.21 12.30 14.39
CA GLY A 25 23.14 12.36 15.38
C GLY A 25 22.08 11.28 15.16
N GLY A 26 21.75 11.01 13.89
CA GLY A 26 20.85 9.94 13.46
C GLY A 26 21.36 8.57 13.85
N GLU A 27 22.64 8.27 13.61
CA GLU A 27 23.26 6.99 14.00
C GLU A 27 23.17 6.75 15.51
N LYS A 28 23.39 7.80 16.30
CA LYS A 28 23.31 7.70 17.77
C LYS A 28 21.89 7.49 18.29
N VAL A 29 20.88 8.04 17.60
CA VAL A 29 19.46 7.95 18.01
C VAL A 29 18.79 6.70 17.45
N LEU A 30 19.14 6.28 16.24
CA LEU A 30 18.52 5.15 15.55
C LEU A 30 19.27 3.83 15.78
N GLY A 31 20.53 3.89 16.22
CA GLY A 31 21.36 2.70 16.41
C GLY A 31 21.87 2.07 15.10
N GLU A 32 21.55 2.69 13.96
CA GLU A 32 21.85 2.19 12.61
C GLU A 32 22.35 3.31 11.71
N ARG A 33 23.09 2.95 10.66
CA ARG A 33 23.58 3.92 9.68
C ARG A 33 22.40 4.51 8.89
N PRO A 34 22.24 5.84 8.82
CA PRO A 34 21.13 6.46 8.12
C PRO A 34 21.16 6.10 6.62
N THR A 35 20.13 5.39 6.17
CA THR A 35 19.92 5.04 4.75
C THR A 35 19.19 6.18 4.01
N MET A 36 19.18 6.13 2.67
CA MET A 36 18.41 7.09 1.85
C MET A 36 16.90 7.08 2.18
N GLU A 37 16.38 5.94 2.63
CA GLU A 37 15.00 5.80 3.10
C GLU A 37 14.72 6.69 4.31
N HIS A 38 15.60 6.70 5.31
CA HIS A 38 15.46 7.54 6.49
C HIS A 38 15.41 9.03 6.11
N VAL A 39 16.24 9.45 5.16
CA VAL A 39 16.23 10.84 4.66
C VAL A 39 14.89 11.18 4.02
N LEU A 40 14.36 10.27 3.21
CA LEU A 40 13.07 10.45 2.53
C LEU A 40 11.90 10.47 3.52
N LEU A 41 11.91 9.60 4.53
CA LEU A 41 10.92 9.60 5.62
C LEU A 41 10.97 10.87 6.46
N VAL A 42 12.16 11.38 6.80
CA VAL A 42 12.32 12.66 7.50
C VAL A 42 11.79 13.80 6.64
N LEU A 43 12.04 13.78 5.33
CA LEU A 43 11.50 14.78 4.41
C LEU A 43 9.96 14.73 4.35
N PHE A 44 9.36 13.54 4.26
CA PHE A 44 7.91 13.36 4.31
C PHE A 44 7.32 13.80 5.65
N LEU A 45 8.01 13.54 6.76
CA LEU A 45 7.62 14.00 8.08
C LEU A 45 7.58 15.53 8.13
N ILE A 46 8.65 16.21 7.69
CA ILE A 46 8.72 17.67 7.67
C ILE A 46 7.63 18.25 6.76
N THR A 47 7.47 17.68 5.55
CA THR A 47 6.47 18.13 4.58
C THR A 47 5.06 17.92 5.10
N GLY A 48 4.78 16.77 5.72
CA GLY A 48 3.50 16.45 6.34
C GLY A 48 3.17 17.40 7.50
N VAL A 49 4.12 17.69 8.39
CA VAL A 49 3.91 18.68 9.47
C VAL A 49 3.63 20.06 8.89
N TYR A 50 4.40 20.49 7.89
CA TYR A 50 4.18 21.77 7.23
C TYR A 50 2.78 21.86 6.60
N MET A 51 2.36 20.82 5.86
CA MET A 51 1.03 20.75 5.25
C MET A 51 -0.09 20.71 6.28
N TYR A 52 0.10 20.02 7.41
CA TYR A 52 -0.88 19.95 8.48
C TYR A 52 -1.12 21.33 9.11
N LEU A 53 -0.04 22.07 9.37
CA LEU A 53 -0.10 23.43 9.89
C LEU A 53 -0.72 24.40 8.86
N GLY A 54 -0.25 24.33 7.60
CA GLY A 54 -0.76 25.16 6.50
C GLY A 54 -2.22 24.89 6.16
N ALA A 55 -2.74 23.69 6.44
CA ALA A 55 -4.13 23.36 6.19
C ALA A 55 -5.12 24.21 7.02
N SER A 56 -4.65 24.86 8.09
CA SER A 56 -5.45 25.83 8.86
C SER A 56 -5.78 27.13 8.10
N GLU A 57 -5.11 27.39 6.97
CA GLU A 57 -5.37 28.57 6.13
C GLU A 57 -6.59 28.39 5.19
N PHE A 58 -7.06 27.16 4.96
CA PHE A 58 -8.25 26.92 4.12
C PHE A 58 -9.56 27.27 4.83
N ALA A 59 -10.66 27.36 4.08
CA ALA A 59 -11.99 27.50 4.68
C ALA A 59 -12.37 26.25 5.50
N PRO A 60 -13.12 26.36 6.62
CA PRO A 60 -13.33 25.24 7.57
C PRO A 60 -13.82 23.91 6.96
N ALA A 61 -14.61 23.96 5.90
CA ALA A 61 -15.03 22.78 5.13
C ALA A 61 -13.82 22.08 4.48
N ALA A 62 -13.04 22.83 3.68
CA ALA A 62 -11.89 22.32 2.95
C ALA A 62 -10.65 22.01 3.82
N GLN A 63 -10.63 22.36 5.12
CA GLN A 63 -9.48 22.09 5.99
C GLN A 63 -9.33 20.60 6.35
N ARG A 64 -10.45 19.88 6.49
CA ARG A 64 -10.50 18.53 7.07
C ARG A 64 -9.68 17.52 6.28
N PHE A 65 -9.85 17.52 4.96
CA PHE A 65 -9.18 16.53 4.11
C PHE A 65 -7.65 16.69 4.07
N PRO A 66 -7.08 17.89 3.79
CA PRO A 66 -5.64 18.09 3.87
C PRO A 66 -5.06 17.82 5.26
N GLN A 67 -5.77 18.17 6.34
CA GLN A 67 -5.34 17.85 7.70
C GLN A 67 -5.26 16.34 7.94
N LEU A 68 -6.28 15.58 7.52
CA LEU A 68 -6.28 14.13 7.66
C LEU A 68 -5.16 13.48 6.85
N MET A 69 -4.97 13.89 5.59
CA MET A 69 -3.90 13.34 4.75
C MET A 69 -2.51 13.69 5.27
N ALA A 70 -2.28 14.95 5.64
CA ALA A 70 -1.01 15.39 6.21
C ALA A 70 -0.74 14.71 7.56
N GLY A 71 -1.77 14.59 8.41
CA GLY A 71 -1.70 13.86 9.68
C GLY A 71 -1.37 12.39 9.48
N ALA A 72 -2.00 11.72 8.52
CA ALA A 72 -1.68 10.34 8.16
C ALA A 72 -0.22 10.22 7.70
N THR A 73 0.24 11.09 6.80
CA THR A 73 1.66 11.10 6.36
C THR A 73 2.61 11.29 7.52
N VAL A 74 2.32 12.19 8.47
CA VAL A 74 3.13 12.39 9.68
C VAL A 74 3.16 11.11 10.51
N VAL A 75 2.00 10.51 10.79
CA VAL A 75 1.89 9.28 11.58
C VAL A 75 2.65 8.14 10.92
N PHE A 76 2.44 7.89 9.63
CA PHE A 76 3.16 6.85 8.89
C PHE A 76 4.66 7.10 8.83
N SER A 77 5.09 8.34 8.60
CA SER A 77 6.52 8.67 8.56
C SER A 77 7.18 8.43 9.92
N VAL A 78 6.49 8.80 11.02
CA VAL A 78 6.97 8.53 12.38
C VAL A 78 6.99 7.04 12.67
N LEU A 79 5.94 6.29 12.30
CA LEU A 79 5.89 4.84 12.50
C LEU A 79 7.01 4.14 11.74
N LEU A 80 7.29 4.52 10.49
CA LEU A 80 8.37 3.94 9.70
C LEU A 80 9.76 4.34 10.23
N LEU A 81 9.95 5.59 10.67
CA LEU A 81 11.18 6.01 11.36
C LEU A 81 11.39 5.26 12.67
N ALA A 82 10.29 4.99 13.39
CA ALA A 82 10.27 4.24 14.63
C ALA A 82 10.18 2.73 14.38
N ARG A 83 10.30 2.23 13.16
CA ARG A 83 10.12 0.81 12.83
C ARG A 83 11.00 -0.08 13.69
N ASN A 84 12.27 0.27 13.86
CA ASN A 84 13.20 -0.50 14.69
C ASN A 84 12.81 -0.50 16.17
N TYR A 85 12.09 0.55 16.60
CA TYR A 85 11.55 0.69 17.94
C TYR A 85 10.15 0.10 18.10
N LEU A 86 9.40 -0.14 17.01
CA LEU A 86 8.02 -0.63 17.04
C LEU A 86 7.91 -2.07 17.55
N THR A 87 8.95 -2.90 17.42
CA THR A 87 8.98 -4.23 18.05
C THR A 87 8.94 -4.14 19.57
N VAL A 88 9.54 -3.10 20.14
CA VAL A 88 9.58 -2.85 21.59
C VAL A 88 8.40 -2.00 22.05
N VAL A 89 8.13 -0.90 21.33
CA VAL A 89 7.15 0.13 21.70
C VAL A 89 5.76 -0.18 21.16
N GLY A 90 5.64 -0.88 20.04
CA GLY A 90 4.36 -1.19 19.39
C GLY A 90 3.37 -1.94 20.28
N PRO A 91 3.75 -3.03 20.96
CA PRO A 91 2.86 -3.71 21.91
C PRO A 91 2.43 -2.80 23.06
N LEU A 92 3.33 -1.94 23.55
CA LEU A 92 3.04 -0.99 24.61
C LEU A 92 2.07 0.11 24.15
N ALA A 93 2.32 0.69 22.98
CA ALA A 93 1.46 1.70 22.37
C ALA A 93 0.09 1.13 22.02
N GLY A 94 0.02 -0.09 21.47
CA GLY A 94 -1.23 -0.80 21.19
C GLY A 94 -2.03 -1.08 22.45
N ALA A 95 -1.37 -1.49 23.54
CA ALA A 95 -2.01 -1.66 24.83
C ALA A 95 -2.51 -0.33 25.41
N LEU A 96 -1.71 0.75 25.34
CA LEU A 96 -2.15 2.08 25.78
C LEU A 96 -3.36 2.59 24.98
N LEU A 97 -3.34 2.44 23.65
CA LEU A 97 -4.43 2.84 22.77
C LEU A 97 -5.69 2.00 23.02
N GLY A 98 -5.54 0.68 23.17
CA GLY A 98 -6.64 -0.23 23.50
C GLY A 98 -7.26 0.10 24.86
N GLY A 99 -6.43 0.37 25.87
CA GLY A 99 -6.88 0.82 27.19
C GLY A 99 -7.62 2.16 27.13
N TYR A 100 -7.13 3.11 26.33
CA TYR A 100 -7.80 4.39 26.11
C TYR A 100 -9.17 4.23 25.45
N PHE A 101 -9.28 3.44 24.38
CA PHE A 101 -10.56 3.16 23.73
C PHE A 101 -11.53 2.39 24.63
N ALA A 102 -11.04 1.43 25.42
CA ALA A 102 -11.86 0.73 26.40
C ALA A 102 -12.38 1.71 27.47
N TYR A 103 -11.55 2.64 27.93
CA TYR A 103 -11.95 3.67 28.89
C TYR A 103 -13.02 4.61 28.31
N VAL A 104 -12.76 5.21 27.14
CA VAL A 104 -13.70 6.16 26.48
C VAL A 104 -15.01 5.46 26.11
N GLY A 105 -14.92 4.24 25.55
CA GLY A 105 -16.08 3.42 25.21
C GLY A 105 -16.87 3.02 26.46
N GLY A 106 -16.19 2.69 27.55
CA GLY A 106 -16.82 2.38 28.83
C GLY A 106 -17.57 3.58 29.43
N SER A 107 -16.95 4.77 29.45
CA SER A 107 -17.63 5.97 29.93
C SER A 107 -18.84 6.32 29.06
N ALA A 108 -18.69 6.29 27.73
CA ALA A 108 -19.80 6.57 26.82
C ALA A 108 -20.93 5.53 26.93
N PHE A 109 -20.60 4.26 27.13
CA PHE A 109 -21.59 3.21 27.32
C PHE A 109 -22.40 3.40 28.61
N VAL A 110 -21.74 3.82 29.70
CA VAL A 110 -22.43 4.11 30.97
C VAL A 110 -23.29 5.36 30.87
N ASP A 111 -22.81 6.40 30.20
CA ASP A 111 -23.48 7.70 30.15
C ASP A 111 -24.64 7.74 29.14
N THR A 112 -24.46 7.19 27.94
CA THR A 112 -25.42 7.29 26.83
C THR A 112 -25.89 5.94 26.27
N GLY A 113 -25.18 4.85 26.54
CA GLY A 113 -25.43 3.54 25.94
C GLY A 113 -24.75 3.33 24.58
N ASP A 114 -24.16 4.36 23.96
CA ASP A 114 -23.63 4.32 22.59
C ASP A 114 -22.14 3.95 22.49
N GLY A 115 -21.50 3.60 23.61
CA GLY A 115 -20.05 3.31 23.67
C GLY A 115 -19.63 1.86 23.40
N LEU A 116 -20.59 0.94 23.15
CA LEU A 116 -20.32 -0.51 23.12
C LEU A 116 -19.25 -0.90 22.08
N PHE A 117 -19.30 -0.29 20.89
CA PHE A 117 -18.32 -0.58 19.83
C PHE A 117 -16.89 -0.18 20.22
N TYR A 118 -16.71 1.03 20.78
CA TYR A 118 -15.41 1.51 21.26
C TYR A 118 -14.88 0.68 22.43
N LEU A 119 -15.77 0.23 23.31
CA LEU A 119 -15.42 -0.64 24.43
C LEU A 119 -14.89 -1.99 23.94
N ILE A 120 -15.63 -2.66 23.05
CA ILE A 120 -15.25 -3.98 22.54
C ILE A 120 -13.96 -3.87 21.70
N SER A 121 -13.89 -2.91 20.78
CA SER A 121 -12.69 -2.72 19.95
C SER A 121 -11.46 -2.37 20.80
N GLY A 122 -11.59 -1.51 21.81
CA GLY A 122 -10.52 -1.18 22.75
C GLY A 122 -10.05 -2.40 23.56
N ALA A 123 -10.99 -3.19 24.10
CA ALA A 123 -10.67 -4.39 24.86
C ALA A 123 -9.98 -5.46 23.99
N VAL A 124 -10.47 -5.69 22.77
CA VAL A 124 -9.83 -6.62 21.82
C VAL A 124 -8.42 -6.14 21.46
N LEU A 125 -8.26 -4.85 21.13
CA LEU A 125 -6.95 -4.29 20.81
C LEU A 125 -5.97 -4.44 21.99
N PHE A 126 -6.43 -4.18 23.21
CA PHE A 126 -5.63 -4.35 24.42
C PHE A 126 -5.18 -5.80 24.61
N VAL A 127 -6.11 -6.75 24.51
CA VAL A 127 -5.81 -8.18 24.66
C VAL A 127 -4.86 -8.65 23.56
N VAL A 128 -5.07 -8.24 22.31
CA VAL A 128 -4.17 -8.57 21.20
C VAL A 128 -2.78 -8.00 21.46
N ALA A 129 -2.66 -6.74 21.86
CA ALA A 129 -1.37 -6.11 22.12
C ALA A 129 -0.60 -6.74 23.28
N VAL A 130 -1.29 -7.18 24.34
CA VAL A 130 -0.67 -7.77 25.53
C VAL A 130 -0.40 -9.27 25.37
N VAL A 131 -1.39 -10.04 24.91
CA VAL A 131 -1.33 -11.51 24.84
C VAL A 131 -0.58 -11.98 23.60
N PHE A 132 -0.78 -11.31 22.47
CA PHE A 132 -0.13 -11.68 21.21
C PHE A 132 1.11 -10.84 20.94
N ARG A 133 1.78 -10.31 21.96
CA ARG A 133 2.97 -9.47 21.81
C ARG A 133 3.99 -10.02 20.80
N GLU A 134 4.29 -11.32 20.87
CA GLU A 134 5.25 -11.98 19.96
C GLU A 134 4.70 -12.11 18.53
N ARG A 135 3.43 -12.49 18.37
CA ARG A 135 2.79 -12.61 17.05
C ARG A 135 2.48 -11.26 16.40
N PHE A 136 2.19 -10.25 17.21
CA PHE A 136 1.98 -8.88 16.77
C PHE A 136 3.30 -8.26 16.31
N GLY A 137 4.40 -8.53 17.02
CA GLY A 137 5.75 -8.23 16.56
C GLY A 137 6.05 -8.87 15.21
N ALA A 138 5.80 -10.18 15.08
CA ALA A 138 6.01 -10.91 13.83
C ALA A 138 5.09 -10.43 12.68
N ALA A 139 3.83 -10.07 12.96
CA ALA A 139 2.91 -9.54 11.96
C ALA A 139 3.34 -8.14 11.49
N VAL A 140 3.79 -7.28 12.40
CA VAL A 140 4.37 -5.98 12.05
C VAL A 140 5.65 -6.19 11.24
N GLU A 141 6.49 -7.15 11.62
CA GLU A 141 7.72 -7.50 10.89
C GLU A 141 7.41 -8.01 9.47
N SER A 142 6.36 -8.84 9.30
CA SER A 142 5.93 -9.31 7.98
C SER A 142 5.33 -8.22 7.09
N PHE A 143 4.60 -7.26 7.68
CA PHE A 143 4.11 -6.09 6.94
C PHE A 143 5.23 -5.16 6.48
N VAL A 144 6.40 -5.25 7.11
CA VAL A 144 7.55 -4.40 6.81
C VAL A 144 8.70 -5.20 6.21
N ALA A 145 8.48 -6.46 5.82
CA ALA A 145 9.52 -7.31 5.24
C ALA A 145 10.27 -6.54 4.14
N GLU A 146 11.60 -6.58 4.23
CA GLU A 146 12.52 -5.75 3.45
C GLU A 146 12.11 -5.77 1.99
N PRO A 147 12.09 -4.61 1.29
CA PRO A 147 11.98 -4.65 -0.15
C PRO A 147 13.13 -5.52 -0.61
N VAL A 148 12.83 -6.73 -1.09
CA VAL A 148 13.79 -7.58 -1.76
C VAL A 148 14.19 -6.74 -2.96
N GLN A 149 15.26 -5.98 -2.79
CA GLN A 149 15.93 -5.35 -3.89
C GLN A 149 16.47 -6.52 -4.68
N VAL A 150 15.67 -6.97 -5.63
CA VAL A 150 16.13 -7.64 -6.84
C VAL A 150 16.96 -6.60 -7.59
N MET A 151 18.06 -6.14 -6.97
CA MET A 151 19.18 -5.63 -7.74
C MET A 151 19.59 -6.83 -8.56
N GLY A 152 19.36 -6.72 -9.87
CA GLY A 152 19.73 -7.72 -10.85
C GLY A 152 21.17 -8.14 -10.58
N GLY A 153 21.30 -9.25 -9.85
CA GLY A 153 22.53 -10.01 -9.81
C GLY A 153 22.80 -10.31 -11.26
N ASP A 154 23.90 -9.76 -11.75
CA ASP A 154 24.45 -9.91 -13.09
C ASP A 154 24.93 -11.36 -13.30
N ASP A 155 24.19 -12.34 -12.77
CA ASP A 155 24.40 -13.79 -12.93
C ASP A 155 24.01 -14.25 -14.35
N SER A 156 23.66 -13.30 -15.22
CA SER A 156 23.66 -13.44 -16.67
C SER A 156 24.95 -12.93 -17.30
N GLN A 157 26.08 -12.91 -16.60
CA GLN A 157 27.34 -13.16 -17.29
C GLN A 157 27.33 -14.62 -17.73
N PRO A 158 27.18 -14.92 -19.04
CA PRO A 158 27.45 -16.26 -19.50
C PRO A 158 28.86 -16.57 -19.03
N LYS A 159 29.03 -17.65 -18.25
CA LYS A 159 30.31 -18.33 -18.10
C LYS A 159 30.92 -18.36 -19.49
N GLN A 160 31.91 -17.50 -19.75
CA GLN A 160 32.84 -17.70 -20.83
C GLN A 160 33.41 -19.07 -20.54
N ALA A 161 32.94 -20.05 -21.32
CA ALA A 161 33.57 -21.33 -21.37
C ALA A 161 35.03 -21.06 -21.68
N ASP A 162 35.89 -21.41 -20.74
CA ASP A 162 37.32 -21.55 -20.94
C ASP A 162 37.52 -22.50 -22.13
N GLU A 163 37.64 -21.92 -23.33
CA GLU A 163 38.33 -22.51 -24.47
C GLU A 163 39.82 -22.49 -24.17
N ASP A 164 40.28 -23.33 -23.23
CA ASP A 164 41.70 -23.67 -23.06
C ASP A 164 41.79 -25.03 -22.35
N ALA A 165 41.45 -26.10 -23.07
CA ALA A 165 41.77 -27.47 -22.69
C ALA A 165 42.48 -28.16 -23.86
N ASP A 166 43.74 -27.75 -24.01
CA ASP A 166 44.78 -28.42 -24.76
C ASP A 166 45.03 -29.83 -24.18
N THR A 167 44.63 -30.84 -24.94
CA THR A 167 45.36 -32.08 -25.21
C THR A 167 46.14 -32.75 -24.06
N THR A 168 45.61 -33.84 -23.49
CA THR A 168 46.42 -35.06 -23.27
C THR A 168 45.55 -36.31 -23.19
N LEU A 169 45.60 -37.12 -24.26
CA LEU A 169 45.22 -38.51 -24.29
C LEU A 169 46.31 -39.32 -23.58
N GLU A 170 46.01 -40.06 -22.52
CA GLU A 170 46.75 -41.28 -22.18
C GLU A 170 45.79 -42.34 -21.63
N GLU A 171 46.10 -43.57 -22.01
CA GLU A 171 45.26 -44.76 -22.08
C GLU A 171 44.99 -45.43 -20.73
N GLU A 172 43.93 -46.23 -20.70
CA GLU A 172 43.63 -47.20 -19.63
C GLU A 172 44.76 -48.23 -19.42
N PRO A 173 44.75 -48.96 -18.28
CA PRO A 173 44.17 -50.30 -18.42
C PRO A 173 43.33 -50.79 -17.24
N GLU A 174 42.43 -51.68 -17.62
CA GLU A 174 41.58 -52.62 -16.89
C GLU A 174 42.16 -53.20 -15.59
N THR A 175 41.29 -53.43 -14.59
CA THR A 175 41.47 -54.59 -13.69
C THR A 175 40.12 -55.14 -13.24
N ASP A 176 40.02 -56.46 -13.43
CA ASP A 176 38.90 -57.38 -13.26
C ASP A 176 38.33 -57.52 -11.83
N ALA A 177 37.04 -57.88 -11.84
CA ALA A 177 36.37 -58.96 -11.09
C ALA A 177 36.78 -59.27 -9.63
N ASP A 178 35.81 -59.28 -8.72
CA ASP A 178 34.99 -60.48 -8.36
C ASP A 178 34.33 -60.30 -6.97
N SER A 179 33.29 -61.11 -6.70
CA SER A 179 32.43 -61.25 -5.50
C SER A 179 31.18 -60.32 -5.43
N ILE A 180 29.95 -60.72 -5.80
CA ILE A 180 29.07 -61.89 -5.52
C ILE A 180 28.28 -61.81 -4.20
N GLU A 181 26.98 -62.09 -4.35
CA GLU A 181 25.91 -62.46 -3.40
C GLU A 181 25.11 -61.31 -2.73
N GLU A 182 23.91 -60.99 -3.22
CA GLU A 182 22.63 -61.74 -3.19
C GLU A 182 22.01 -61.80 -1.78
N ARG A 183 21.01 -60.92 -1.52
CA ARG A 183 19.82 -61.31 -0.75
C ARG A 183 18.65 -60.31 -0.78
N THR A 184 17.54 -60.85 -1.28
CA THR A 184 16.14 -60.73 -0.79
C THR A 184 15.41 -59.38 -0.90
N ALA A 185 14.63 -59.28 -1.98
CA ALA A 185 13.16 -59.24 -2.02
C ALA A 185 12.37 -58.75 -0.79
N ASP A 186 11.47 -57.81 -1.11
CA ASP A 186 10.08 -57.67 -0.67
C ASP A 186 9.78 -56.53 0.33
N GLU A 187 8.60 -55.92 0.16
CA GLU A 187 8.06 -54.63 0.70
C GLU A 187 8.52 -53.38 -0.09
N SER A 188 7.77 -52.77 -1.02
CA SER A 188 6.33 -52.50 -1.19
C SER A 188 5.72 -51.49 -0.20
N GLU A 189 6.27 -50.29 -0.11
CA GLU A 189 5.55 -49.04 0.20
C GLU A 189 6.20 -47.95 -0.68
N SER A 190 5.67 -47.65 -1.87
CA SER A 190 4.74 -46.52 -2.10
C SER A 190 5.10 -45.25 -1.32
N GLU A 191 6.35 -44.82 -1.34
CA GLU A 191 6.68 -43.40 -1.19
C GLU A 191 6.24 -42.70 -2.47
N THR A 192 4.98 -42.29 -2.46
CA THR A 192 4.45 -41.26 -3.33
C THR A 192 5.33 -40.05 -3.10
N ASP A 193 6.18 -39.73 -4.06
CA ASP A 193 6.68 -38.37 -4.28
C ASP A 193 5.45 -37.48 -4.52
N GLU A 194 4.74 -37.15 -3.45
CA GLU A 194 4.00 -35.92 -3.35
C GLU A 194 5.07 -34.83 -3.35
N GLU A 195 5.53 -34.51 -4.56
CA GLU A 195 5.83 -33.14 -4.92
C GLU A 195 4.59 -32.33 -4.53
N ALA A 196 4.55 -31.92 -3.27
CA ALA A 196 3.80 -30.79 -2.82
C ALA A 196 4.39 -29.61 -3.60
N GLU A 197 3.92 -29.45 -4.83
CA GLU A 197 3.73 -28.15 -5.43
C GLU A 197 2.97 -27.35 -4.37
N SER A 198 3.73 -26.71 -3.49
CA SER A 198 3.24 -25.59 -2.72
C SER A 198 2.85 -24.58 -3.77
N GLU A 199 1.59 -24.64 -4.15
CA GLU A 199 0.80 -23.58 -4.72
C GLU A 199 0.98 -22.38 -3.78
N ASP A 200 2.11 -21.69 -3.92
CA ASP A 200 2.35 -20.37 -3.36
C ASP A 200 1.52 -19.38 -4.20
N GLU A 201 0.21 -19.61 -4.24
CA GLU A 201 -0.82 -18.78 -4.85
C GLU A 201 -1.04 -17.47 -4.06
N GLY A 202 -0.23 -17.22 -3.04
CA GLY A 202 -0.45 -16.17 -2.04
C GLY A 202 0.41 -14.92 -2.18
N SER A 203 1.50 -14.93 -2.95
CA SER A 203 2.32 -13.73 -3.11
C SER A 203 1.69 -12.81 -4.15
N ALA A 204 0.77 -11.99 -3.65
CA ALA A 204 0.03 -10.98 -4.37
C ALA A 204 0.92 -10.15 -5.29
N ALA A 205 1.00 -10.56 -6.55
CA ALA A 205 1.31 -9.78 -7.75
C ALA A 205 2.10 -8.48 -7.48
N MET A 206 3.28 -8.60 -6.87
CA MET A 206 4.24 -7.51 -6.87
C MET A 206 4.80 -7.51 -8.28
N TYR A 207 4.18 -6.71 -9.15
CA TYR A 207 4.66 -6.50 -10.51
C TYR A 207 6.10 -6.06 -10.42
N VAL A 208 7.03 -6.97 -10.74
CA VAL A 208 8.43 -6.64 -10.97
C VAL A 208 8.41 -5.84 -12.26
N TYR A 209 8.43 -4.51 -12.12
CA TYR A 209 8.64 -3.64 -13.26
C TYR A 209 10.03 -3.96 -13.78
N GLU A 210 10.10 -4.54 -14.98
CA GLU A 210 11.29 -4.40 -15.80
C GLU A 210 11.47 -2.89 -16.00
N ILE A 211 12.53 -2.34 -15.39
CA ILE A 211 12.86 -0.91 -15.40
C ILE A 211 12.91 -0.35 -16.83
N ASP A 212 13.08 -1.23 -17.82
CA ASP A 212 13.21 -0.92 -19.23
C ASP A 212 11.89 -0.89 -20.05
N ASP A 213 10.71 -1.23 -19.49
CA ASP A 213 9.44 -1.06 -20.23
C ASP A 213 8.84 0.35 -20.04
N PRO A 214 8.95 1.27 -21.02
CA PRO A 214 8.40 2.62 -20.90
C PRO A 214 6.86 2.63 -20.87
N ARG A 215 6.18 1.53 -21.22
CA ARG A 215 4.71 1.48 -21.29
C ARG A 215 4.08 1.56 -19.91
N GLY A 216 4.69 0.96 -18.88
CA GLY A 216 4.17 0.97 -17.52
C GLY A 216 3.96 2.38 -16.95
N PRO A 217 5.01 3.23 -16.94
CA PRO A 217 4.89 4.61 -16.49
C PRO A 217 3.91 5.45 -17.32
N ILE A 218 3.88 5.27 -18.65
CA ILE A 218 2.99 6.02 -19.55
C ILE A 218 1.53 5.68 -19.25
N VAL A 219 1.18 4.39 -19.12
CA VAL A 219 -0.19 3.97 -18.85
C VAL A 219 -0.63 4.41 -17.45
N THR A 220 0.24 4.27 -16.45
CA THR A 220 -0.04 4.73 -15.09
C THR A 220 -0.31 6.24 -15.06
N GLY A 221 0.53 7.04 -15.75
CA GLY A 221 0.33 8.48 -15.88
C GLY A 221 -0.98 8.84 -16.60
N ALA A 222 -1.33 8.11 -17.65
CA ALA A 222 -2.60 8.28 -18.37
C ALA A 222 -3.80 7.94 -17.48
N LEU A 223 -3.77 6.83 -16.75
CA LEU A 223 -4.82 6.43 -15.82
C LEU A 223 -5.00 7.45 -14.68
N CYS A 224 -3.91 7.96 -14.10
CA CYS A 224 -3.96 9.03 -13.10
C CYS A 224 -4.59 10.31 -13.65
N THR A 225 -4.27 10.68 -14.89
CA THR A 225 -4.87 11.85 -15.55
C THR A 225 -6.37 11.67 -15.76
N VAL A 226 -6.79 10.49 -16.23
CA VAL A 226 -8.21 10.13 -16.39
C VAL A 226 -8.94 10.14 -15.05
N TYR A 227 -8.34 9.63 -13.98
CA TYR A 227 -8.90 9.65 -12.64
C TYR A 227 -9.12 11.07 -12.10
N MET A 228 -8.14 11.96 -12.29
CA MET A 228 -8.28 13.38 -11.94
C MET A 228 -9.46 14.00 -12.67
N LEU A 229 -9.55 13.81 -14.00
CA LEU A 229 -10.65 14.36 -14.81
C LEU A 229 -12.02 13.79 -14.39
N LEU A 230 -12.10 12.49 -14.10
CA LEU A 230 -13.31 11.85 -13.58
C LEU A 230 -13.72 12.43 -12.24
N THR A 231 -12.78 12.57 -11.30
CA THR A 231 -13.05 13.13 -9.97
C THR A 231 -13.60 14.55 -10.07
N PHE A 232 -13.05 15.39 -10.95
CA PHE A 232 -13.59 16.73 -11.23
C PHE A 232 -14.98 16.71 -11.90
N SER A 233 -15.28 15.70 -12.70
CA SER A 233 -16.50 15.64 -13.51
C SER A 233 -17.69 15.04 -12.77
N ILE A 234 -17.50 13.94 -12.03
CA ILE A 234 -18.58 13.16 -11.39
C ILE A 234 -18.42 12.99 -9.88
N GLY A 235 -17.35 13.53 -9.29
CA GLY A 235 -17.01 13.35 -7.88
C GLY A 235 -16.20 12.08 -7.61
N MET A 236 -15.60 12.02 -6.42
CA MET A 236 -14.69 10.93 -6.04
C MET A 236 -15.40 9.58 -5.85
N LEU A 237 -16.67 9.61 -5.43
CA LEU A 237 -17.46 8.41 -5.07
C LEU A 237 -17.52 7.38 -6.21
N TYR A 238 -17.70 7.85 -7.44
CA TYR A 238 -17.76 7.00 -8.64
C TYR A 238 -16.47 6.97 -9.44
N ALA A 239 -15.63 8.01 -9.34
CA ALA A 239 -14.35 8.04 -10.03
C ALA A 239 -13.42 6.90 -9.58
N THR A 240 -13.37 6.62 -8.28
CA THR A 240 -12.49 5.59 -7.70
C THR A 240 -12.76 4.17 -8.20
N PRO A 241 -14.00 3.63 -8.13
CA PRO A 241 -14.27 2.28 -8.64
C PRO A 241 -14.10 2.17 -10.16
N ILE A 242 -14.38 3.23 -10.92
CA ILE A 242 -14.13 3.26 -12.37
C ILE A 242 -12.62 3.17 -12.65
N PHE A 243 -11.81 3.94 -11.92
CA PHE A 243 -10.36 3.88 -12.03
C PHE A 243 -9.83 2.48 -11.69
N VAL A 244 -10.30 1.87 -10.60
CA VAL A 244 -9.91 0.50 -10.22
C VAL A 244 -10.33 -0.51 -11.28
N ALA A 245 -11.51 -0.36 -11.89
CA ALA A 245 -11.95 -1.22 -12.99
C ALA A 245 -11.04 -1.09 -14.24
N LEU A 246 -10.67 0.14 -14.61
CA LEU A 246 -9.74 0.38 -15.73
C LEU A 246 -8.34 -0.17 -15.45
N TRP A 247 -7.86 0.00 -14.22
CA TRP A 247 -6.56 -0.51 -13.79
C TRP A 247 -6.54 -2.04 -13.79
N THR A 248 -7.53 -2.69 -13.17
CA THR A 248 -7.62 -4.17 -13.14
C THR A 248 -7.73 -4.78 -14.53
N LEU A 249 -8.44 -4.11 -15.46
CA LEU A 249 -8.49 -4.50 -16.87
C LEU A 249 -7.13 -4.38 -17.56
N TRP A 250 -6.39 -3.28 -17.31
CA TRP A 250 -5.06 -3.08 -17.89
C TRP A 250 -4.06 -4.15 -17.42
N VAL A 251 -4.09 -4.45 -16.13
CA VAL A 251 -3.27 -5.47 -15.46
C VAL A 251 -3.67 -6.89 -15.88
N ARG A 252 -4.81 -7.07 -16.56
CA ARG A 252 -5.41 -8.37 -16.92
C ARG A 252 -5.64 -9.26 -15.70
N MET A 253 -6.09 -8.65 -14.62
CA MET A 253 -6.42 -9.35 -13.38
C MET A 253 -7.57 -10.33 -13.61
N ASP A 254 -7.55 -11.47 -12.91
CA ASP A 254 -8.66 -12.42 -12.92
C ASP A 254 -10.00 -11.72 -12.60
N VAL A 255 -11.06 -12.11 -13.29
CA VAL A 255 -12.35 -11.39 -13.26
C VAL A 255 -12.93 -11.39 -11.86
N LEU A 256 -12.83 -12.49 -11.11
CA LEU A 256 -13.36 -12.58 -9.75
C LEU A 256 -12.62 -11.60 -8.82
N LYS A 257 -11.28 -11.60 -8.90
CA LYS A 257 -10.41 -10.69 -8.14
C LYS A 257 -10.66 -9.22 -8.51
N ALA A 258 -10.81 -8.93 -9.80
CA ALA A 258 -11.11 -7.60 -10.31
C ALA A 258 -12.45 -7.07 -9.79
N VAL A 259 -13.52 -7.88 -9.86
CA VAL A 259 -14.84 -7.53 -9.32
C VAL A 259 -14.76 -7.27 -7.82
N ALA A 260 -14.08 -8.14 -7.06
CA ALA A 260 -13.89 -7.95 -5.63
C ALA A 260 -13.18 -6.63 -5.30
N MET A 261 -12.12 -6.29 -6.03
CA MET A 261 -11.38 -5.03 -5.87
C MET A 261 -12.23 -3.80 -6.21
N VAL A 262 -13.04 -3.86 -7.28
CA VAL A 262 -13.95 -2.76 -7.64
C VAL A 262 -15.01 -2.56 -6.56
N VAL A 263 -15.64 -3.64 -6.07
CA VAL A 263 -16.62 -3.57 -4.97
C VAL A 263 -15.99 -3.01 -3.70
N LEU A 264 -14.80 -3.49 -3.32
CA LEU A 264 -14.06 -2.99 -2.16
C LEU A 264 -13.74 -1.49 -2.29
N SER A 265 -13.26 -1.05 -3.45
CA SER A 265 -12.95 0.35 -3.70
C SER A 265 -14.19 1.25 -3.62
N PHE A 266 -15.35 0.73 -4.03
CA PHE A 266 -16.62 1.43 -3.90
C PHE A 266 -17.03 1.55 -2.42
N MET A 267 -16.90 0.49 -1.63
CA MET A 267 -17.18 0.51 -0.19
C MET A 267 -16.28 1.51 0.55
N ILE A 268 -14.99 1.56 0.21
CA ILE A 268 -14.05 2.54 0.77
C ILE A 268 -14.47 3.96 0.38
N SER A 269 -14.82 4.18 -0.89
CA SER A 269 -15.27 5.49 -1.37
C SER A 269 -16.56 5.95 -0.67
N GLN A 270 -17.48 5.03 -0.42
CA GLN A 270 -18.70 5.27 0.34
C GLN A 270 -18.38 5.64 1.80
N ALA A 271 -17.47 4.92 2.46
CA ALA A 271 -17.02 5.28 3.80
C ALA A 271 -16.41 6.69 3.83
N PHE A 272 -15.56 7.05 2.86
CA PHE A 272 -15.02 8.41 2.75
C PHE A 272 -16.12 9.47 2.58
N TYR A 273 -17.14 9.19 1.78
CA TYR A 273 -18.28 10.07 1.60
C TYR A 273 -19.06 10.30 2.91
N ASP A 274 -19.26 9.24 3.69
CA ASP A 274 -20.01 9.30 4.95
C ASP A 274 -19.20 9.94 6.09
N PHE A 275 -17.87 9.72 6.14
CA PHE A 275 -17.02 10.17 7.25
C PHE A 275 -16.31 11.51 7.03
N VAL A 276 -15.91 11.85 5.81
CA VAL A 276 -15.07 13.04 5.56
C VAL A 276 -15.94 14.25 5.27
N GLU A 277 -16.61 14.27 4.12
CA GLU A 277 -17.47 15.38 3.73
C GLU A 277 -18.38 14.98 2.55
N ARG A 278 -19.67 15.27 2.66
CA ARG A 278 -20.67 14.92 1.63
C ARG A 278 -20.45 15.66 0.32
N ASP A 279 -19.73 16.77 0.34
CA ASP A 279 -19.46 17.55 -0.87
C ASP A 279 -18.47 16.86 -1.82
N VAL A 280 -17.74 15.84 -1.34
CA VAL A 280 -16.78 15.05 -2.12
C VAL A 280 -17.45 14.23 -3.25
N ALA A 281 -18.76 13.92 -3.13
CA ALA A 281 -19.51 13.24 -4.19
C ALA A 281 -19.99 14.17 -5.30
N ARG A 282 -19.88 15.49 -5.15
CA ARG A 282 -20.36 16.42 -6.17
C ARG A 282 -19.27 16.67 -7.20
N GLY A 283 -19.56 16.38 -8.47
CA GLY A 283 -18.70 16.78 -9.57
C GLY A 283 -18.61 18.31 -9.62
N TRP A 284 -17.40 18.86 -9.55
CA TRP A 284 -17.20 20.31 -9.55
C TRP A 284 -17.63 20.96 -10.87
N LEU A 285 -17.37 20.31 -12.01
CA LEU A 285 -17.71 20.84 -13.34
C LEU A 285 -19.20 20.73 -13.66
N THR A 286 -19.82 19.61 -13.30
CA THR A 286 -21.20 19.29 -13.71
C THR A 286 -22.21 19.70 -12.65
N GLY A 287 -21.78 19.91 -11.41
CA GLY A 287 -22.65 20.02 -10.25
C GLY A 287 -23.45 18.76 -9.96
N TRP A 288 -23.19 17.66 -10.70
CA TRP A 288 -23.92 16.42 -10.64
C TRP A 288 -23.66 15.73 -9.31
N GLN A 289 -24.74 15.32 -8.67
CA GLN A 289 -24.72 14.57 -7.43
C GLN A 289 -25.42 13.23 -7.72
N PRO A 290 -24.65 12.19 -8.08
CA PRO A 290 -25.22 10.88 -8.32
C PRO A 290 -25.94 10.35 -7.07
N PRO A 291 -27.08 9.64 -7.23
CA PRO A 291 -27.86 9.14 -6.11
C PRO A 291 -27.03 8.11 -5.33
N THR A 292 -26.99 8.25 -4.01
CA THR A 292 -26.25 7.29 -3.19
C THR A 292 -26.92 5.91 -3.26
N PRO A 293 -26.21 4.81 -2.96
CA PRO A 293 -26.82 3.48 -2.87
C PRO A 293 -28.00 3.45 -1.89
N ALA A 294 -27.92 4.21 -0.79
CA ALA A 294 -29.02 4.37 0.15
C ALA A 294 -30.22 5.06 -0.50
N ASP A 295 -30.00 6.09 -1.33
CA ASP A 295 -31.08 6.74 -2.07
C ASP A 295 -31.75 5.74 -3.04
N LEU A 296 -30.96 4.94 -3.76
CA LEU A 296 -31.46 3.93 -4.69
C LEU A 296 -32.25 2.81 -4.00
N LEU A 297 -31.80 2.36 -2.82
CA LEU A 297 -32.48 1.33 -2.03
C LEU A 297 -33.67 1.87 -1.22
N SER A 298 -33.65 3.16 -0.90
CA SER A 298 -34.75 3.87 -0.22
C SER A 298 -35.84 4.36 -1.18
N VAL A 299 -35.68 4.16 -2.49
CA VAL A 299 -36.78 4.22 -3.47
C VAL A 299 -37.79 3.11 -3.13
N SER A 300 -38.57 3.39 -2.10
CA SER A 300 -39.74 2.65 -1.69
C SER A 300 -40.70 2.54 -2.89
N PRO A 301 -41.40 1.41 -3.08
CA PRO A 301 -42.27 1.13 -4.24
C PRO A 301 -43.45 2.11 -4.44
N HIS A 302 -43.55 3.16 -3.63
CA HIS A 302 -44.58 4.20 -3.73
C HIS A 302 -44.09 5.53 -4.32
N THR A 303 -42.81 5.66 -4.64
CA THR A 303 -42.26 6.90 -5.22
C THR A 303 -42.18 6.76 -6.73
N ASN A 304 -43.18 7.33 -7.41
CA ASN A 304 -43.23 7.42 -8.87
C ASN A 304 -41.91 7.98 -9.41
N LEU A 305 -41.12 7.18 -10.12
CA LEU A 305 -39.83 7.55 -10.75
C LEU A 305 -39.97 8.51 -11.95
N PHE A 306 -41.14 9.12 -12.15
CA PHE A 306 -41.53 9.85 -13.37
C PHE A 306 -41.98 11.32 -13.25
N PRO A 307 -41.76 12.11 -12.17
CA PRO A 307 -42.18 13.51 -12.19
C PRO A 307 -41.28 14.41 -13.05
N HIS A 308 -39.99 14.10 -13.21
CA HIS A 308 -39.04 15.04 -13.86
C HIS A 308 -38.83 14.85 -15.37
N THR A 309 -39.28 13.76 -15.99
CA THR A 309 -39.24 13.65 -17.46
C THR A 309 -40.21 14.59 -18.16
N ILE A 310 -41.26 15.07 -17.47
CA ILE A 310 -42.21 16.03 -18.04
C ILE A 310 -41.62 17.44 -18.11
N GLU A 311 -40.79 17.85 -17.14
CA GLU A 311 -40.17 19.19 -17.15
C GLU A 311 -39.13 19.36 -18.26
N LEU A 312 -38.37 18.30 -18.59
CA LEU A 312 -37.42 18.33 -19.73
C LEU A 312 -38.13 18.41 -21.09
N LEU A 313 -39.33 17.84 -21.21
CA LEU A 313 -40.16 17.94 -22.41
C LEU A 313 -40.78 19.35 -22.56
N GLN A 314 -41.00 20.04 -21.44
CA GLN A 314 -41.58 21.39 -21.43
C GLN A 314 -40.58 22.48 -21.88
N TRP A 315 -39.28 22.29 -21.62
CA TRP A 315 -38.23 23.19 -22.13
C TRP A 315 -37.90 22.99 -23.61
N GLY A 316 -38.15 21.81 -24.17
CA GLY A 316 -37.94 21.53 -25.60
C GLY A 316 -38.97 22.20 -26.54
N VAL A 317 -40.13 22.61 -26.02
CA VAL A 317 -41.21 23.24 -26.82
C VAL A 317 -41.08 24.76 -26.90
N LEU A 318 -40.29 25.40 -26.02
CA LEU A 318 -40.10 26.86 -26.03
C LEU A 318 -38.97 27.34 -26.99
N LEU A 319 -38.31 26.42 -27.69
CA LEU A 319 -37.21 26.72 -28.63
C LEU A 319 -37.54 26.36 -30.10
N GLY A 320 -38.80 26.07 -30.43
CA GLY A 320 -39.30 25.90 -31.80
C GLY A 320 -40.41 26.90 -32.13
#